data_AF-A0A9E2NQM1-F1
#
_entry.id   AF-A0A9E2NQM1-F1
#
_cell.length_a   1.000
_cell.length_b   1.000
_cell.length_c   1.000
_cell.angle_alpha   90.00
_cell.angle_beta   90.00
_cell.angle_gamma   90.00
#
_symmetry.space_group_name_H-M   'P 1'
#
loop_
_entity.id
_entity.type
_entity.pdbx_description
1 polymer ?
#
loop_
_entity_poly.entity_id
_entity_poly.type
_entity_poly.pdbx_seq_one_letter_code
_entity_poly.pdbx_strand_id
1 'polypeptide(L)' 'ARERMDAMLPRMMEAAGVTEELKACDPMRWAGLMDTLKAQVEEVVLTELIYQ' A
#
# COMPACT_ATOMS: atom_id res chain seq x y z
N ALA A 1 -7.80 11.36 6.46
CA ALA A 1 -7.49 10.51 5.28
C ALA A 1 -5.99 10.23 5.18
N ARG A 2 -5.15 11.25 4.91
CA ARG A 2 -3.71 11.06 4.67
C ARG A 2 -2.93 10.37 5.81
N GLU A 3 -3.21 10.72 7.07
CA GLU A 3 -2.61 10.01 8.23
C GLU A 3 -2.99 8.52 8.30
N ARG A 4 -4.21 8.14 7.90
CA ARG A 4 -4.61 6.72 7.86
C ARG A 4 -3.88 5.99 6.74
N MET A 5 -3.67 6.65 5.61
CA MET A 5 -2.90 6.09 4.50
C MET A 5 -1.45 5.85 4.92
N ASP A 6 -0.80 6.85 5.54
CA ASP A 6 0.59 6.77 6.00
C ASP A 6 0.78 5.72 7.12
N ALA A 7 -0.27 5.40 7.88
CA ALA A 7 -0.23 4.36 8.91
C ALA A 7 -0.50 2.94 8.38
N MET A 8 -1.36 2.78 7.35
CA MET A 8 -1.67 1.47 6.76
C MET A 8 -0.60 1.00 5.77
N LEU A 9 -0.09 1.91 4.93
CA LEU A 9 0.81 1.55 3.85
C LEU A 9 2.04 0.76 4.34
N PRO A 10 2.75 1.16 5.42
CA PRO A 10 3.90 0.41 5.93
C PRO A 10 3.53 -1.01 6.39
N ARG A 11 2.39 -1.15 7.07
CA ARG A 11 1.91 -2.46 7.56
C ARG A 11 1.56 -3.41 6.42
N MET A 12 0.97 -2.87 5.35
CA MET A 12 0.60 -3.66 4.19
C MET A 12 1.81 -3.98 3.30
N MET A 13 2.80 -3.08 3.25
CA MET A 13 4.10 -3.36 2.61
C MET A 13 4.81 -4.52 3.30
N GLU A 14 4.86 -4.53 4.63
CA GLU A 14 5.42 -5.65 5.40
C GLU A 14 4.66 -6.96 5.13
N ALA A 15 3.32 -6.92 5.15
CA ALA A 15 2.49 -8.09 4.89
C ALA A 15 2.63 -8.64 3.45
N ALA A 16 2.81 -7.76 2.47
CA ALA A 16 2.98 -8.11 1.05
C ALA A 16 4.43 -8.45 0.69
N GLY A 17 5.38 -8.34 1.63
CA GLY A 17 6.80 -8.59 1.38
C GLY A 17 7.43 -7.56 0.43
N VAL A 18 6.91 -6.33 0.40
CA VAL A 18 7.44 -5.22 -0.38
C VAL A 18 8.67 -4.67 0.35
N THR A 19 9.83 -5.29 0.09
CA THR A 19 11.11 -4.89 0.70
C THR A 19 12.03 -4.17 -0.30
N GLU A 20 13.06 -3.52 0.20
CA GLU A 20 14.08 -2.89 -0.65
C GLU A 20 14.92 -3.95 -1.41
N GLU A 21 15.05 -5.17 -0.88
CA GLU A 21 15.66 -6.29 -1.62
C GLU A 21 14.80 -6.70 -2.82
N LEU A 22 13.47 -6.75 -2.66
CA LEU A 22 12.56 -6.99 -3.78
C LEU A 22 12.67 -5.88 -4.83
N LYS A 23 12.80 -4.63 -4.40
CA LYS A 23 13.00 -3.49 -5.30
C LYS A 23 14.31 -3.58 -6.09
N ALA A 24 15.38 -4.08 -5.46
CA ALA A 24 16.67 -4.28 -6.10
C ALA A 24 16.68 -5.47 -7.06
N CYS A 25 16.00 -6.56 -6.73
CA CYS A 25 15.90 -7.75 -7.58
C CYS A 25 14.87 -7.62 -8.71
N ASP A 26 13.70 -7.06 -8.43
CA ASP A 26 12.58 -6.93 -9.36
C ASP A 26 11.80 -5.61 -9.11
N PRO A 27 12.28 -4.49 -9.67
CA PRO A 27 11.64 -3.19 -9.50
C PRO A 27 10.24 -3.11 -10.13
N MET A 28 9.95 -3.89 -11.18
CA MET A 28 8.62 -3.90 -11.81
C MET A 28 7.60 -4.59 -10.91
N ARG A 29 7.97 -5.72 -10.31
CA ARG A 29 7.12 -6.40 -9.32
C ARG A 29 6.94 -5.55 -8.06
N TRP A 30 7.99 -4.89 -7.59
CA TRP A 30 7.90 -3.96 -6.48
C TRP A 30 6.93 -2.82 -6.77
N ALA A 31 7.02 -2.21 -7.96
CA ALA A 31 6.11 -1.14 -8.36
C ALA A 31 4.65 -1.61 -8.46
N GLY A 32 4.41 -2.79 -9.06
CA GLY A 32 3.06 -3.35 -9.15
C GLY A 32 2.44 -3.67 -7.79
N LEU A 33 3.24 -4.17 -6.84
CA LEU A 33 2.79 -4.38 -5.46
C LEU A 33 2.51 -3.05 -4.76
N MET A 34 3.39 -2.06 -4.91
CA MET A 34 3.21 -0.75 -4.32
C MET A 34 1.95 -0.05 -4.84
N ASP A 35 1.66 -0.14 -6.13
CA ASP A 35 0.45 0.40 -6.73
C ASP A 35 -0.80 -0.33 -6.24
N THR A 36 -0.75 -1.66 -6.12
CA THR A 36 -1.85 -2.45 -5.54
C THR A 36 -2.13 -2.05 -4.10
N LEU A 37 -1.09 -1.85 -3.30
CA LEU A 37 -1.20 -1.44 -1.90
C LEU A 37 -1.81 -0.04 -1.76
N LYS A 38 -1.37 0.92 -2.58
CA LYS A 38 -1.95 2.26 -2.62
C LYS A 38 -3.42 2.22 -2.99
N ALA A 39 -3.79 1.46 -4.02
CA ALA A 39 -5.19 1.31 -4.44
C ALA A 39 -6.06 0.73 -3.32
N GLN A 40 -5.59 -0.30 -2.61
CA GLN A 40 -6.30 -0.87 -1.46
C GLN A 40 -6.48 0.14 -0.32
N VAL A 41 -5.43 0.90 -0.01
CA VAL A 41 -5.47 1.93 1.04
C VAL A 41 -6.43 3.06 0.67
N GLU A 42 -6.42 3.52 -0.58
CA GLU A 42 -7.37 4.51 -1.09
C GLU A 42 -8.80 4.00 -1.04
N GLU A 43 -9.04 2.75 -1.45
CA GLU A 43 -10.35 2.10 -1.40
C GLU A 43 -10.89 2.00 0.03
N VAL A 44 -10.06 1.58 1.00
CA VAL A 44 -10.44 1.51 2.42
C VAL A 44 -10.80 2.91 2.94
N VAL A 45 -9.97 3.92 2.67
CA VAL A 45 -10.21 5.29 3.14
C VAL A 45 -11.45 5.91 2.49
N LEU A 46 -11.68 5.67 1.20
CA LEU A 46 -12.89 6.12 0.49
C LEU A 46 -14.15 5.44 1.03
N THR A 47 -14.07 4.13 1.27
CA THR A 47 -15.15 3.36 1.87
C THR A 47 -15.47 3.92 3.26
N GLU A 48 -14.47 4.12 4.11
CA GLU A 48 -14.65 4.74 5.43
C GLU A 48 -15.28 6.13 5.35
N LEU A 49 -14.94 6.95 4.34
CA LEU A 49 -15.50 8.29 4.18
C LEU A 49 -16.95 8.29 3.71
N ILE A 50 -17.38 7.28 2.95
CA ILE A 50 -18.76 7.15 2.45
C ILE A 50 -19.68 6.56 3.53
N TYR A 51 -19.17 5.66 4.35
CA TYR A 51 -19.94 4.97 5.40
C TYR A 51 -19.84 5.63 6.79
N GLN A 52 -19.06 6.70 6.96
CA GLN A 52 -19.07 7.58 8.15
C GLN A 52 -19.81 8.88 7.87
#